data_AF-A0A2E4WBY2-F1
#
_entry.id   AF-A0A2E4WBY2-F1
#
_cell.length_a   1.000
_cell.length_b   1.000
_cell.length_c   1.000
_cell.angle_alpha   90.00
_cell.angle_beta   90.00
_cell.angle_gamma   90.00
#
_symmetry.space_group_name_H-M   'P 1'
#
loop_
_entity.id
_entity.type
_entity.pdbx_description
1 polymer ?
#
loop_
_entity_poly.entity_id
_entity_poly.type
_entity_poly.pdbx_seq_one_letter_code
_entity_poly.pdbx_strand_id
1 'polypeptide(L)'
;MTPDHADYVLAKLSVVFPNKTLTVEEVKFWIEKLTPYELEDGVEAVGMIADSSKFWPSWAEFREYLNVCRRSHDTPELPPPVWNPMTIEEVRERIAEARAMINP
;
A
#
# COMPACT_ATOMS: atom_id res chain seq x y z
N MET A 1 11.84 11.05 5.34
CA MET A 1 12.99 10.44 4.62
C MET A 1 14.11 11.46 4.42
N THR A 2 15.35 11.01 4.16
CA THR A 2 16.48 11.90 3.83
C THR A 2 16.41 12.41 2.38
N PRO A 3 17.14 13.47 2.01
CA PRO A 3 17.21 13.93 0.62
C PRO A 3 17.65 12.85 -0.37
N ASP A 4 18.63 12.01 -0.01
CA ASP A 4 19.07 10.89 -0.85
C ASP A 4 17.98 9.83 -1.05
N HIS A 5 17.16 9.57 -0.03
CA HIS A 5 16.00 8.68 -0.15
C HIS A 5 14.93 9.27 -1.07
N ALA A 6 14.69 10.57 -1.00
CA ALA A 6 13.75 11.24 -1.90
C ALA A 6 14.25 11.23 -3.35
N ASP A 7 15.56 11.43 -3.55
CA ASP A 7 16.19 11.31 -4.87
C ASP A 7 16.06 9.89 -5.43
N TYR A 8 16.26 8.87 -4.60
CA TYR A 8 16.04 7.48 -4.98
C TYR A 8 14.59 7.19 -5.41
N VAL A 9 13.60 7.72 -4.70
CA VAL A 9 12.18 7.61 -5.09
C VAL A 9 11.93 8.30 -6.44
N LEU A 10 12.50 9.50 -6.65
CA LEU A 10 12.39 10.21 -7.92
C LEU A 10 13.10 9.50 -9.07
N ALA A 11 14.24 8.87 -8.81
CA ALA A 11 14.95 8.06 -9.79
C ALA A 11 14.09 6.86 -10.21
N LYS A 12 13.47 6.16 -9.27
CA LYS A 12 12.50 5.08 -9.58
C LYS A 12 11.33 5.58 -10.41
N LEU A 13 10.75 6.73 -10.05
CA LEU A 13 9.66 7.33 -10.80
C LEU A 13 10.10 7.69 -12.23
N SER A 14 11.33 8.18 -12.41
CA SER A 14 11.91 8.50 -13.72
C SER A 14 12.17 7.25 -14.58
N VAL A 15 12.49 6.11 -13.97
CA VAL A 15 12.59 4.83 -14.69
C VAL A 15 11.23 4.38 -15.23
N VAL A 16 10.16 4.57 -14.44
CA VAL A 16 8.78 4.25 -14.86
C VAL A 16 8.31 5.20 -15.97
N PHE A 17 8.70 6.48 -15.90
CA PHE A 17 8.29 7.52 -16.83
C PHE A 17 9.50 8.12 -17.59
N PRO A 18 10.15 7.36 -18.48
CA PRO A 18 11.44 7.72 -19.09
C PRO A 18 11.38 8.96 -20.00
N ASN A 19 10.19 9.36 -20.42
CA ASN A 19 9.99 10.48 -21.34
C ASN A 19 9.90 11.84 -20.63
N LYS A 20 9.88 11.88 -19.29
CA LYS A 20 9.85 13.14 -18.53
C LYS A 20 11.24 13.47 -18.02
N THR A 21 11.80 14.55 -18.55
CA THR A 21 12.93 15.26 -17.92
C THR A 21 12.41 16.26 -16.90
N LEU A 22 12.97 16.21 -15.69
CA LEU A 22 12.74 17.19 -14.64
C LEU A 22 13.83 18.27 -14.70
N THR A 23 13.43 19.51 -14.48
CA THR A 23 14.36 20.61 -14.19
C THR A 23 14.90 20.49 -12.78
N VAL A 24 16.05 21.15 -12.51
CA VAL A 24 16.65 21.17 -11.17
C VAL A 24 15.68 21.73 -10.12
N GLU A 25 14.86 22.71 -10.49
CA GLU A 25 13.87 23.32 -9.60
C GLU A 25 12.73 22.34 -9.27
N GLU A 26 12.25 21.57 -10.26
CA GLU A 26 11.28 20.50 -10.03
C GLU A 26 11.86 19.44 -9.08
N VAL A 27 13.10 18.97 -9.30
CA VAL A 27 13.73 17.97 -8.43
C VAL A 27 13.80 18.46 -6.98
N LYS A 28 14.23 19.70 -6.76
CA LYS A 28 14.26 20.30 -5.41
C LYS A 28 12.87 20.33 -4.78
N PHE A 29 11.87 20.77 -5.53
CA PHE A 29 10.48 20.79 -5.06
C PHE A 29 10.01 19.40 -4.63
N TRP A 30 10.25 18.38 -5.44
CA TRP A 30 9.85 17.01 -5.11
C TRP A 30 10.59 16.49 -3.87
N ILE A 31 11.90 16.73 -3.76
CA ILE A 31 12.69 16.32 -2.59
C ILE A 31 12.16 16.98 -1.30
N GLU A 32 11.91 18.28 -1.30
CA GLU A 32 11.34 19.00 -0.15
C GLU A 32 9.96 18.44 0.25
N LYS A 33 9.15 18.08 -0.75
CA LYS A 33 7.82 17.52 -0.53
C LYS A 33 7.81 16.07 -0.05
N LEU A 34 8.82 15.28 -0.44
CA LEU A 34 8.98 13.88 -0.04
C LEU A 34 9.63 13.73 1.34
N THR A 35 10.46 14.69 1.76
CA THR A 35 11.13 14.72 3.08
C THR A 35 10.24 14.33 4.27
N PRO A 36 8.98 14.79 4.41
CA PRO A 36 8.11 14.43 5.54
C PRO A 36 7.53 12.99 5.50
N TYR A 37 7.74 12.22 4.44
CA TYR A 37 7.22 10.86 4.29
C TYR A 37 8.30 9.80 4.54
N GLU A 38 7.89 8.57 4.85
CA GLU A 38 8.81 7.44 4.98
C GLU A 38 9.24 6.92 3.60
N LEU A 39 10.44 6.32 3.54
CA LEU A 39 10.97 5.79 2.29
C LEU A 39 10.08 4.67 1.72
N GLU A 40 9.57 3.80 2.59
CA GLU A 40 8.70 2.68 2.20
C GLU A 40 7.42 3.18 1.51
N ASP A 41 6.73 4.16 2.10
CA ASP A 41 5.56 4.81 1.49
C ASP A 41 5.90 5.35 0.09
N GLY A 42 7.07 5.99 -0.06
CA GLY A 42 7.52 6.56 -1.32
C GLY A 42 7.75 5.52 -2.40
N VAL A 43 8.40 4.40 -2.06
CA VAL A 43 8.68 3.33 -3.03
C VAL A 43 7.41 2.60 -3.42
N GLU A 44 6.51 2.35 -2.47
CA GLU A 44 5.23 1.69 -2.73
C GLU A 44 4.30 2.56 -3.58
N ALA A 45 4.22 3.86 -3.30
CA ALA A 45 3.47 4.82 -4.11
C ALA A 45 3.94 4.88 -5.56
N VAL A 46 5.26 4.74 -5.82
CA VAL A 46 5.79 4.61 -7.19
C VAL A 46 5.27 3.35 -7.88
N GLY A 47 5.20 2.23 -7.17
CA GLY A 47 4.61 0.99 -7.70
C GLY A 47 3.15 1.18 -8.08
N MET A 48 2.35 1.71 -7.16
CA MET A 48 0.92 1.94 -7.40
C MET A 48 0.65 2.85 -8.59
N ILE A 49 1.44 3.92 -8.75
CA ILE A 49 1.23 4.88 -9.83
C ILE A 49 1.76 4.37 -11.17
N ALA A 50 2.75 3.48 -11.17
CA ALA A 50 3.23 2.81 -12.38
C ALA A 50 2.14 1.91 -12.99
N ASP A 51 1.33 1.26 -12.16
CA ASP A 51 0.22 0.43 -12.62
C ASP A 51 -1.01 1.25 -13.05
N SER A 52 -1.23 2.42 -12.43
CA SER A 52 -2.44 3.21 -12.66
C SER A 52 -2.31 4.27 -13.75
N SER A 53 -1.12 4.84 -13.96
CA SER A 53 -0.91 5.98 -14.85
C SER A 53 0.18 5.73 -15.88
N LYS A 54 -0.03 6.26 -17.09
CA LYS A 54 0.94 6.20 -18.20
C LYS A 54 1.80 7.46 -18.32
N PHE A 55 1.46 8.51 -17.58
CA PHE A 55 2.09 9.81 -17.65
C PHE A 55 2.70 10.19 -16.31
N TRP A 56 3.72 11.06 -16.37
CA TRP A 56 4.32 11.61 -15.17
C TRP A 56 3.25 12.27 -14.29
N PRO A 57 3.15 11.87 -13.01
CA PRO A 57 2.10 12.35 -12.14
C PRO A 57 2.35 13.77 -11.66
N SER A 58 1.27 14.51 -11.41
CA SER A 58 1.36 15.72 -10.61
C SER A 58 1.70 15.37 -9.15
N TRP A 59 2.25 16.33 -8.40
CA TRP A 59 2.48 16.15 -6.97
C TRP A 59 1.20 15.81 -6.21
N ALA A 60 0.06 16.41 -6.60
CA ALA A 60 -1.22 16.13 -5.96
C ALA A 60 -1.63 14.66 -6.13
N GLU A 61 -1.49 14.11 -7.33
CA GLU A 61 -1.75 12.69 -7.60
C GLU A 61 -0.81 11.80 -6.80
N PHE A 62 0.50 12.06 -6.87
CA PHE A 62 1.48 11.25 -6.15
C PHE A 62 1.28 11.29 -4.63
N ARG A 63 0.90 12.44 -4.09
CA ARG A 63 0.58 12.61 -2.67
C ARG A 63 -0.61 11.75 -2.23
N GLU A 64 -1.62 11.56 -3.08
CA GLU A 64 -2.75 10.70 -2.74
C GLU A 64 -2.30 9.24 -2.57
N TYR A 65 -1.41 8.74 -3.43
CA TYR A 65 -0.83 7.40 -3.27
C TYR A 65 0.03 7.30 -2.00
N LEU A 66 0.86 8.30 -1.70
CA LEU A 66 1.60 8.37 -0.42
C LEU A 66 0.66 8.29 0.79
N ASN A 67 -0.45 9.04 0.77
CA ASN A 67 -1.42 9.04 1.86
C ASN A 67 -2.17 7.70 1.98
N VAL A 68 -2.33 6.94 0.88
CA VAL A 68 -2.90 5.59 0.92
C VAL A 68 -1.92 4.60 1.53
N CYS A 69 -0.64 4.64 1.12
CA CYS A 69 0.41 3.79 1.67
C CYS A 69 0.58 4.04 3.18
N ARG A 70 0.68 5.32 3.57
CA ARG A 70 0.79 5.71 4.99
C ARG A 70 -0.39 5.22 5.82
N ARG A 71 -1.61 5.36 5.32
CA ARG A 71 -2.81 4.85 6.02
C ARG A 71 -2.81 3.34 6.15
N SER A 72 -2.29 2.63 5.15
CA SER A 72 -2.18 1.18 5.17
C SER A 72 -1.18 0.72 6.24
N HIS A 73 -0.03 1.40 6.35
CA HIS A 73 0.96 1.17 7.40
C HIS A 73 0.50 1.57 8.81
N ASP A 74 -0.34 2.59 8.94
CA ASP A 74 -0.97 2.97 10.22
C ASP A 74 -2.05 1.98 10.67
N THR A 75 -2.57 1.12 9.79
CA THR A 75 -3.58 0.13 10.17
C THR A 75 -2.93 -0.92 11.06
N PRO A 76 -3.35 -1.06 12.34
CA PRO A 76 -2.83 -2.12 13.18
C PRO A 76 -3.18 -3.47 12.54
N GLU A 77 -2.17 -4.31 12.35
CA GLU A 77 -2.37 -5.69 11.89
C GLU A 77 -3.42 -6.34 12.79
N LEU A 78 -4.51 -6.82 12.18
CA LEU A 78 -5.50 -7.58 12.92
C LEU A 78 -4.78 -8.79 13.53
N PRO A 79 -5.05 -9.11 14.81
CA PRO A 79 -4.46 -10.30 15.40
C PRO A 79 -4.77 -11.49 14.49
N PRO A 80 -3.80 -12.40 14.28
CA PRO A 80 -4.01 -13.55 13.43
C PRO A 80 -5.30 -14.24 13.89
N PRO A 81 -6.21 -14.58 12.96
CA PRO A 81 -7.47 -15.17 13.34
C PRO A 81 -7.17 -16.41 14.17
N VAL A 82 -7.73 -16.45 15.39
CA VAL A 82 -7.66 -17.62 16.26
C VAL A 82 -8.57 -18.67 15.64
N TRP A 83 -8.13 -19.29 14.55
CA TRP A 83 -8.73 -20.51 14.05
C TRP A 83 -8.38 -21.56 15.08
N ASN A 84 -9.34 -21.89 15.95
CA ASN A 84 -9.33 -23.17 16.62
C ASN A 84 -9.99 -24.14 15.63
N PRO A 85 -9.23 -24.85 14.76
CA PRO A 85 -9.82 -25.78 13.82
C PRO A 85 -10.62 -26.81 14.62
N MET A 86 -11.94 -26.72 14.56
CA MET A 86 -12.81 -27.77 15.07
C MET A 86 -12.46 -29.06 14.34
N THR A 87 -12.32 -30.14 15.09
CA THR A 87 -12.11 -31.46 14.51
C THR A 87 -13.30 -31.83 13.62
N ILE A 88 -13.09 -32.75 12.68
CA ILE A 88 -14.15 -33.23 11.79
C ILE A 88 -15.34 -33.80 12.59
N GLU A 89 -15.07 -34.34 13.78
CA GLU A 89 -16.08 -34.88 14.69
C GLU A 89 -16.96 -33.78 15.30
N GLU A 90 -16.36 -32.69 15.80
CA GLU A 90 -17.09 -31.54 16.34
C GLU A 90 -17.93 -30.84 15.27
N VAL A 91 -17.44 -30.75 14.03
CA VAL A 91 -18.21 -30.19 12.91
C VAL A 91 -19.40 -31.07 12.56
N ARG A 92 -19.24 -32.41 12.61
CA ARG A 92 -20.33 -33.36 12.34
C ARG A 92 -21.41 -33.30 13.42
N GLU A 93 -21.01 -33.23 14.68
CA GLU A 93 -21.94 -33.10 15.81
C GLU A 93 -22.76 -31.80 15.68
N ARG A 94 -22.10 -30.68 15.41
CA ARG A 94 -22.79 -29.38 15.28
C ARG A 94 -23.73 -29.31 14.08
N ILE A 95 -23.39 -29.99 12.97
CA ILE A 95 -24.28 -30.14 11.81
C ILE A 95 -25.48 -31.03 12.15
N ALA A 96 -25.29 -32.09 12.95
CA ALA A 96 -26.37 -32.97 13.38
C ALA A 96 -27.36 -32.26 14.32
N GLU A 97 -26.85 -31.48 15.29
CA GLU A 97 -27.66 -30.64 16.18
C GLU A 97 -28.46 -29.59 15.39
N ALA A 98 -27.81 -28.91 14.44
CA ALA A 98 -28.48 -27.92 13.59
C ALA A 98 -29.58 -28.56 12.72
N ARG A 99 -29.36 -29.79 12.23
CA ARG A 99 -30.37 -30.53 11.46
C ARG A 99 -31.55 -30.98 12.33
N ALA A 100 -31.30 -31.39 13.57
CA ALA A 100 -32.35 -31.74 14.53
C ALA A 100 -33.21 -30.53 14.92
N MET A 101 -32.63 -29.33 15.00
CA MET A 101 -33.39 -28.10 15.26
C MET A 101 -34.29 -27.66 14.10
N ILE A 102 -33.91 -27.97 12.85
CA ILE A 102 -34.67 -27.58 11.65
C ILE A 102 -35.77 -28.59 11.33
N ASN A 103 -35.63 -29.84 11.76
CA ASN A 103 -36.58 -30.92 11.47
C ASN A 103 -36.88 -31.71 12.78
N PRO A 104 -37.76 -31.20 13.65
CA PRO A 104 -38.14 -31.88 14.89
C PRO A 104 -38.91 -33.18 14.66
#